data_AF-A0A089LFN4-F1
#
_entry.id   AF-A0A089LFN4-F1
#
_cell.length_a   1.000
_cell.length_b   1.000
_cell.length_c   1.000
_cell.angle_alpha   90.00
_cell.angle_beta   90.00
_cell.angle_gamma   90.00
#
_symmetry.space_group_name_H-M   'P 1'
#
loop_
_entity.id
_entity.type
_entity.pdbx_description
1 polymer ?
#
loop_
_entity_poly.entity_id
_entity_poly.type
_entity_poly.pdbx_seq_one_letter_code
_entity_poly.pdbx_strand_id
1 'polypeptide(L)' 'MDEIKERRDLRAGKVTPLACAGSLQQAAEQGRIEAFVAVVKLADGSIQTVWSHIQNTEALGLLECGKDDVMIQMREG' A
#
# COMPACT_ATOMS: atom_id res chain seq x y z
N MET A 1 2.53 2.61 14.91
CA MET A 1 1.46 3.62 14.89
C MET A 1 0.13 2.90 14.94
N ASP A 2 -0.36 2.72 16.16
CA ASP A 2 -1.56 2.02 16.66
C ASP A 2 -2.67 1.65 15.64
N GLU A 3 -3.05 0.36 15.56
CA GLU A 3 -4.24 -0.15 14.82
C GLU A 3 -5.53 0.61 15.23
N ILE A 4 -5.55 1.15 16.45
CA ILE A 4 -6.60 2.00 16.99
C ILE A 4 -6.70 3.33 16.22
N LYS A 5 -5.57 3.91 15.84
CA LYS A 5 -5.51 5.15 15.06
C LYS A 5 -6.01 4.92 13.65
N GLU A 6 -5.66 3.79 13.04
CA GLU A 6 -6.11 3.39 11.70
C GLU A 6 -7.64 3.32 11.66
N ARG A 7 -8.25 2.53 12.56
CA ARG A 7 -9.72 2.43 12.65
C ARG A 7 -10.40 3.77 12.92
N ARG A 8 -9.78 4.62 13.75
CA ARG A 8 -10.30 5.95 14.06
C ARG A 8 -10.24 6.87 12.84
N ASP A 9 -9.12 6.88 12.12
CA ASP A 9 -8.93 7.70 10.93
C ASP A 9 -9.84 7.22 9.78
N LEU A 10 -10.03 5.91 9.63
CA LEU A 10 -10.98 5.31 8.70
C LEU A 10 -12.43 5.76 9.01
N ARG A 11 -12.84 5.70 10.28
CA ARG A 11 -14.16 6.18 10.73
C ARG A 11 -14.34 7.69 10.53
N ALA A 12 -13.25 8.45 10.55
CA ALA A 12 -13.25 9.89 10.26
C ALA A 12 -13.24 10.19 8.75
N GLY A 13 -13.36 9.18 7.89
CA GLY A 13 -13.37 9.33 6.43
C GLY A 13 -12.00 9.65 5.84
N LYS A 14 -10.91 9.45 6.59
CA LYS A 14 -9.55 9.64 6.07
C LYS A 14 -9.11 8.42 5.29
N VAL A 15 -8.32 8.66 4.24
CA VAL A 15 -7.60 7.60 3.56
C VAL A 15 -6.43 7.19 4.43
N THR A 16 -6.43 5.93 4.85
CA THR A 16 -5.37 5.32 5.64
C THR A 16 -4.47 4.48 4.75
N PRO A 17 -3.21 4.20 5.17
CA PRO A 17 -2.30 3.35 4.41
C PRO A 17 -2.89 1.97 4.09
N LEU A 18 -3.56 1.33 5.06
CA LEU A 18 -4.18 0.01 4.87
C LEU A 18 -5.37 0.07 3.92
N ALA A 19 -6.23 1.10 4.02
CA ALA A 19 -7.34 1.28 3.09
C ALA A 19 -6.84 1.52 1.65
N CYS A 20 -5.73 2.26 1.49
CA CYS A 20 -5.10 2.49 0.20
C CYS A 20 -4.56 1.18 -0.39
N ALA A 21 -3.81 0.39 0.40
CA ALA A 21 -3.27 -0.90 -0.02
C ALA A 21 -4.40 -1.89 -0.41
N GLY A 22 -5.44 -1.99 0.42
CA GLY A 22 -6.59 -2.85 0.13
C GLY A 22 -7.36 -2.43 -1.12
N SER A 23 -7.52 -1.12 -1.35
CA SER A 23 -8.18 -0.60 -2.56
C SER A 23 -7.37 -0.90 -3.81
N LEU A 24 -6.04 -0.76 -3.74
CA LEU A 24 -5.13 -1.07 -4.85
C LEU A 24 -5.16 -2.57 -5.18
N GLN A 25 -5.10 -3.43 -4.16
CA GLN A 25 -5.20 -4.87 -4.31
C GLN A 25 -6.53 -5.27 -4.96
N GLN A 26 -7.66 -4.77 -4.46
CA GLN A 26 -8.97 -5.10 -5.00
C GLN A 26 -9.14 -4.63 -6.47
N ALA A 27 -8.61 -3.46 -6.80
CA ALA A 27 -8.66 -2.95 -8.17
C ALA A 27 -7.76 -3.76 -9.12
N ALA A 28 -6.62 -4.26 -8.63
CA ALA A 28 -5.76 -5.20 -9.36
C ALA A 28 -6.45 -6.55 -9.59
N GLU A 29 -7.04 -7.16 -8.55
CA GLU A 29 -7.76 -8.45 -8.63
C GLU A 29 -8.94 -8.41 -9.61
N GLN A 30 -9.60 -7.25 -9.73
CA GLN A 30 -10.71 -7.06 -10.66
C GLN A 30 -10.26 -6.72 -12.08
N GLY A 31 -8.95 -6.73 -12.36
CA GLY A 31 -8.40 -6.38 -13.68
C GLY A 31 -8.64 -4.93 -14.08
N ARG A 32 -8.92 -4.03 -13.12
CA ARG A 32 -9.17 -2.60 -13.37
C ARG A 32 -7.89 -1.79 -13.50
N ILE A 33 -6.75 -2.38 -13.18
CA ILE A 33 -5.43 -1.74 -13.21
C ILE A 33 -4.50 -2.59 -14.07
N GLU A 34 -3.94 -1.98 -15.11
CA GLU A 34 -2.99 -2.62 -16.02
C GLU A 34 -1.53 -2.48 -15.52
N ALA A 35 -1.23 -1.36 -14.86
CA ALA A 35 0.08 -1.03 -14.31
C ALA A 35 -0.05 -0.06 -13.13
N PHE A 36 0.96 -0.03 -12.26
CA PHE A 36 1.05 0.98 -11.20
C PHE A 36 2.43 1.66 -11.19
N VAL A 37 2.46 2.87 -10.63
CA VAL A 37 3.67 3.63 -10.34
C VAL A 37 3.64 4.02 -8.88
N ALA A 38 4.74 3.82 -8.16
CA ALA A 38 4.92 4.30 -6.81
C ALA A 38 6.05 5.33 -6.77
N VAL A 39 5.82 6.42 -6.04
CA VAL A 39 6.77 7.50 -5.82
C VAL A 39 7.09 7.51 -4.33
N VAL A 40 8.36 7.35 -3.98
CA VAL A 40 8.82 7.21 -2.60
C VAL A 40 9.87 8.27 -2.34
N LYS A 41 9.76 8.98 -1.21
CA LYS A 41 10.84 9.83 -0.70
C LYS A 41 11.67 9.03 0.29
N LEU A 42 12.95 8.85 -0.02
CA LEU A 42 13.89 8.11 0.82
C LEU A 42 14.39 8.97 2.00
N ALA A 43 14.97 8.32 2.99
CA ALA A 43 15.47 8.97 4.21
C ALA A 43 16.59 9.98 3.94
N ASP A 44 17.37 9.78 2.87
CA ASP A 44 18.40 10.70 2.39
C ASP A 44 17.82 11.94 1.67
N GLY A 45 16.48 12.02 1.56
CA GLY A 45 15.77 13.11 0.92
C GLY A 45 15.59 12.95 -0.60
N SER A 46 16.17 11.91 -1.21
CA SER A 46 15.98 11.62 -2.63
C SER A 46 14.57 11.10 -2.92
N ILE A 47 14.14 11.22 -4.18
CA ILE A 47 12.87 10.69 -4.67
C ILE A 47 13.17 9.51 -5.59
N GLN A 48 12.57 8.37 -5.30
CA GLN A 48 12.63 7.18 -6.13
C GLN A 48 11.25 6.89 -6.73
N THR A 49 11.23 6.59 -8.03
CA THR A 49 10.02 6.16 -8.73
C THR A 49 10.18 4.71 -9.17
N VAL A 50 9.22 3.86 -8.84
CA VAL A 50 9.16 2.46 -9.29
C VAL A 50 7.86 2.22 -10.04
N TRP A 51 7.89 1.35 -11.03
CA TRP A 51 6.73 1.01 -11.84
C TRP A 51 6.69 -0.49 -12.11
N SER A 52 5.49 -1.04 -12.26
CA SER A 52 5.30 -2.46 -12.59
C SER A 52 3.99 -2.70 -13.34
N HIS A 53 4.01 -3.69 -14.22
CA HIS A 53 2.80 -4.24 -14.85
C HIS A 53 2.16 -5.27 -13.92
N ILE A 54 0.83 -5.22 -13.78
CA ILE A 54 0.07 -6.11 -12.88
C ILE A 54 -0.15 -7.51 -13.46
N GLN A 55 0.34 -7.77 -14.68
CA GLN A 55 0.24 -9.08 -15.32
C GLN A 55 1.01 -10.20 -14.61
N ASN A 56 1.97 -9.88 -13.73
CA ASN A 56 2.69 -10.87 -12.94
C ASN A 56 2.01 -11.09 -11.58
N THR A 57 1.70 -12.34 -11.26
CA THR A 57 1.32 -12.81 -9.90
C THR A 57 2.29 -12.30 -8.82
N GLU A 58 3.54 -12.03 -9.17
CA GLU A 58 4.54 -11.38 -8.30
C GLU A 58 4.16 -9.95 -7.89
N ALA A 59 3.52 -9.15 -8.74
CA ALA A 59 3.09 -7.79 -8.39
C ALA A 59 1.97 -7.82 -7.34
N LEU A 60 1.08 -8.81 -7.41
CA LEU A 60 0.06 -9.05 -6.37
C LEU A 60 0.70 -9.56 -5.08
N GLY A 61 1.67 -10.48 -5.17
CA GLY A 61 2.44 -10.95 -4.02
C GLY A 61 3.24 -9.82 -3.35
N LEU A 62 3.81 -8.88 -4.10
CA LEU A 62 4.51 -7.71 -3.57
C LEU A 62 3.58 -6.72 -2.88
N LEU A 63 2.36 -6.55 -3.39
CA LEU A 63 1.33 -5.74 -2.72
C LEU A 63 0.86 -6.40 -1.42
N GLU A 64 0.75 -7.72 -1.41
CA GLU A 64 0.37 -8.48 -0.22
C GLU A 64 1.47 -8.46 0.85
N CYS A 65 2.72 -8.71 0.48
CA CYS A 65 3.88 -8.56 1.37
C CYS A 65 4.03 -7.12 1.86
N GLY A 66 3.88 -6.12 0.97
CA GLY A 66 3.94 -4.71 1.36
C GLY A 66 2.83 -4.30 2.31
N LYS A 67 1.63 -4.89 2.19
CA LYS A 67 0.55 -4.72 3.16
C LYS A 67 0.93 -5.31 4.52
N ASP A 68 1.53 -6.49 4.54
CA ASP A 68 1.97 -7.14 5.77
C ASP A 68 3.12 -6.37 6.45
N ASP A 69 4.07 -5.82 5.68
CA ASP A 69 5.13 -4.95 6.19
C ASP A 69 4.57 -3.65 6.78
N VAL A 70 3.57 -3.05 6.13
CA VAL A 70 2.84 -1.91 6.69
C VAL A 70 2.17 -2.31 8.01
N MET A 71 1.53 -3.47 8.07
CA MET A 71 0.90 -3.97 9.29
C MET A 71 1.91 -4.24 10.42
N ILE A 72 3.08 -4.77 10.10
CA ILE A 72 4.18 -5.02 11.06
C ILE A 72 4.72 -3.70 11.59
N GLN A 73 5.06 -2.74 10.72
CA GLN A 73 5.51 -1.41 11.12
C GLN A 73 4.46 -0.65 11.94
N MET A 74 3.18 -0.89 11.67
CA MET A 74 2.09 -0.30 12.46
C MET A 74 1.99 -0.86 13.87
N ARG A 75 2.37 -2.14 14.09
CA ARG A 75 2.38 -2.80 15.41
C ARG A 75 3.59 -2.48 16.26
N GLU A 76 4.75 -2.29 15.64
CA GLU A 76 6.03 -2.12 16.36
C GLU A 76 6.37 -0.66 16.70
N GLY A 77 5.61 0.32 16.20
CA GLY A 77 5.73 1.74 16.56
C GLY A 77 4.44 2.33 17.10
#